data_AF-A0A0Q6AQC9-F1
#
_entry.id   AF-A0A0Q6AQC9-F1
#
_cell.length_a   1.000
_cell.length_b   1.000
_cell.length_c   1.000
_cell.angle_alpha   90.00
_cell.angle_beta   90.00
_cell.angle_gamma   90.00
#
_symmetry.space_group_name_H-M   'P 1'
#
loop_
_entity.id
_entity.type
_entity.pdbx_description
1 polymer ?
#
loop_
_entity_poly.entity_id
_entity_poly.type
_entity_poly.pdbx_seq_one_letter_code
_entity_poly.pdbx_strand_id
1 'polypeptide(L)'
;MTNKYFGLFFLINFFSISIFAQQVGKSNSTKRSEASTNLYKEIFSVDSSLFKAFNNCDTSSYKKFFTDDLEFYHDKGGLTISLKNELQSFTDNCKTDLHLRRELVKGSLEVYPIKDYGAIEIGKHRFYHRTKEGIEKIGGTYKFVHVWQKKNEGWKLSRVISYGHD
;
A
#
# COMPACT_ATOMS: atom_id res chain seq x y z
N MET A 1 -5.60 49.31 86.46
CA MET A 1 -4.56 50.27 86.05
C MET A 1 -3.82 49.71 84.83
N THR A 2 -3.78 50.49 83.75
CA THR A 2 -2.81 50.56 82.61
C THR A 2 -2.45 49.26 81.86
N ASN A 3 -2.84 49.00 80.60
CA ASN A 3 -2.64 49.68 79.29
C ASN A 3 -1.46 49.10 78.48
N LYS A 4 -1.73 48.50 77.29
CA LYS A 4 -1.28 48.98 75.95
C LYS A 4 -1.35 47.89 74.86
N TYR A 5 -1.97 48.27 73.74
CA TYR A 5 -1.95 47.63 72.41
C TYR A 5 -0.65 47.94 71.65
N PHE A 6 -0.14 47.03 70.80
CA PHE A 6 0.42 47.27 69.44
C PHE A 6 0.93 45.94 68.83
N GLY A 7 0.31 45.38 67.76
CA GLY A 7 0.82 45.38 66.37
C GLY A 7 1.64 44.09 66.06
N LEU A 8 1.67 43.44 64.89
CA LEU A 8 1.15 43.64 63.54
C LEU A 8 1.53 42.36 62.71
N PHE A 9 0.88 42.17 61.55
CA PHE A 9 1.28 41.36 60.36
C PHE A 9 0.57 40.03 60.01
N PHE A 10 -0.39 40.19 59.09
CA PHE A 10 -0.75 39.38 57.92
C PHE A 10 0.18 38.22 57.50
N LEU A 11 -0.42 37.11 57.06
CA LEU A 11 -0.35 36.67 55.65
C LEU A 11 -1.39 35.55 55.35
N ILE A 12 -2.35 35.92 54.50
CA ILE A 12 -3.23 35.02 53.74
C ILE A 12 -2.34 34.28 52.73
N ASN A 13 -2.41 32.95 52.67
CA ASN A 13 -1.91 32.22 51.50
C ASN A 13 -3.02 31.35 50.90
N PHE A 14 -3.56 31.89 49.80
CA PHE A 14 -4.32 31.18 48.79
C PHE A 14 -3.54 29.97 48.29
N PHE A 15 -4.15 28.78 48.32
CA PHE A 15 -3.70 27.66 47.49
C PHE A 15 -4.84 27.24 46.56
N SER A 16 -5.14 28.13 45.61
CA SER A 16 -5.91 27.79 44.40
C SER A 16 -4.93 27.80 43.23
N ILE A 17 -4.39 26.63 42.88
CA ILE A 17 -3.76 26.41 41.57
C ILE A 17 -4.24 25.06 41.04
N SER A 18 -5.36 25.14 40.32
CA SER A 18 -5.60 24.53 39.01
C SER A 18 -4.89 23.20 38.72
N ILE A 19 -5.55 22.08 39.02
CA ILE A 19 -5.30 20.81 38.32
C ILE A 19 -6.06 20.88 36.99
N PHE A 20 -5.52 21.61 36.02
CA PHE A 20 -5.84 21.37 34.62
C PHE A 20 -4.75 20.43 34.08
N ALA A 21 -4.89 19.15 34.42
CA ALA A 21 -4.06 18.12 33.82
C ALA A 21 -4.34 18.13 32.32
N GLN A 22 -3.31 18.50 31.55
CA GLN A 22 -3.25 18.51 30.11
C GLN A 22 -3.73 17.15 29.54
N GLN A 23 -4.95 17.11 29.00
CA GLN A 23 -5.33 16.10 28.00
C GLN A 23 -4.67 16.47 26.67
N VAL A 24 -3.36 16.26 26.55
CA VAL A 24 -2.66 16.42 25.27
C VAL A 24 -2.41 15.02 24.68
N GLY A 25 -3.13 14.70 23.59
CA GLY A 25 -2.48 14.06 22.44
C GLY A 25 -2.70 12.57 22.12
N LYS A 26 -3.55 11.80 22.80
CA LYS A 26 -3.71 10.35 22.49
C LYS A 26 -4.74 9.96 21.42
N SER A 27 -5.51 10.91 20.87
CA SER A 27 -6.61 10.58 19.93
C SER A 27 -6.17 10.40 18.47
N ASN A 28 -5.09 11.05 18.02
CA ASN A 28 -4.71 11.07 16.59
C ASN A 28 -3.77 9.95 16.14
N SER A 29 -2.99 9.34 17.04
CA SER A 29 -2.03 8.28 16.67
C SER A 29 -2.73 6.95 16.36
N THR A 30 -3.74 6.58 17.14
CA THR A 30 -4.47 5.31 16.99
C THR A 30 -5.26 5.29 15.68
N LYS A 31 -5.99 6.37 15.37
CA LYS A 31 -6.78 6.51 14.13
C LYS A 31 -5.92 6.50 12.86
N ARG A 32 -4.73 7.12 12.90
CA ARG A 32 -3.76 7.06 11.79
C ARG A 32 -3.20 5.64 11.60
N SER A 33 -2.92 4.93 12.70
CA SER A 33 -2.43 3.54 12.62
C SER A 33 -3.49 2.58 12.07
N GLU A 34 -4.76 2.74 12.47
CA GLU A 34 -5.87 1.93 11.97
C GLU A 34 -6.14 2.20 10.48
N ALA A 35 -6.16 3.47 10.07
CA ALA A 35 -6.34 3.83 8.66
C ALA A 35 -5.22 3.27 7.77
N SER A 36 -3.96 3.35 8.23
CA SER A 36 -2.82 2.74 7.52
C SER A 36 -2.92 1.22 7.45
N THR A 37 -3.40 0.58 8.52
CA THR A 37 -3.60 -0.87 8.58
C THR A 37 -4.73 -1.31 7.64
N ASN A 38 -5.81 -0.53 7.54
CA ASN A 38 -6.92 -0.83 6.64
C ASN A 38 -6.48 -0.71 5.17
N LEU A 39 -5.82 0.40 4.81
CA LEU A 39 -5.32 0.60 3.45
C LEU A 39 -4.36 -0.52 3.03
N TYR A 40 -3.43 -0.91 3.91
CA TYR A 40 -2.52 -2.02 3.65
C TYR A 40 -3.28 -3.31 3.34
N LYS A 41 -4.29 -3.66 4.13
CA LYS A 41 -5.11 -4.88 3.93
C LYS A 41 -5.88 -4.83 2.62
N GLU A 42 -6.46 -3.68 2.28
CA GLU A 42 -7.17 -3.50 1.01
C GLU A 42 -6.23 -3.71 -0.19
N ILE A 43 -5.06 -3.06 -0.19
CA ILE A 43 -4.07 -3.15 -1.26
C ILE A 43 -3.50 -4.57 -1.38
N PHE A 44 -3.11 -5.18 -0.26
CA PHE A 44 -2.66 -6.58 -0.25
C PHE A 44 -3.71 -7.54 -0.83
N SER A 45 -4.99 -7.32 -0.53
CA SER A 45 -6.09 -8.15 -1.05
C SER A 45 -6.29 -7.99 -2.56
N VAL A 46 -6.19 -6.77 -3.10
CA VAL A 46 -6.37 -6.54 -4.54
C VAL A 46 -5.14 -6.96 -5.36
N ASP A 47 -3.91 -6.80 -4.83
CA ASP A 47 -2.70 -7.41 -5.39
C ASP A 47 -2.83 -8.93 -5.43
N SER A 48 -3.20 -9.56 -4.31
CA SER A 48 -3.40 -11.02 -4.25
C SER A 48 -4.41 -11.50 -5.30
N SER A 49 -5.48 -10.74 -5.53
CA SER A 49 -6.53 -11.08 -6.50
C SER A 49 -6.07 -10.88 -7.94
N LEU A 50 -5.38 -9.77 -8.23
CA LEU A 50 -4.76 -9.49 -9.52
C LEU A 50 -3.79 -10.62 -9.89
N PHE A 51 -2.88 -10.97 -8.99
CA PHE A 51 -1.88 -11.99 -9.28
C PHE A 51 -2.41 -13.41 -9.23
N LYS A 52 -3.54 -13.67 -8.55
CA LYS A 52 -4.30 -14.91 -8.75
C LYS A 52 -4.83 -15.02 -10.18
N ALA A 53 -5.33 -13.93 -10.77
CA ALA A 53 -5.75 -13.92 -12.17
C ALA A 53 -4.56 -14.11 -13.13
N PHE A 54 -3.46 -13.38 -12.89
CA PHE A 54 -2.20 -13.52 -13.64
C PHE A 54 -1.70 -14.97 -13.64
N ASN A 55 -1.57 -15.57 -12.45
CA ASN A 55 -1.03 -16.92 -12.26
C ASN A 55 -1.88 -18.03 -12.90
N ASN A 56 -3.16 -17.77 -13.12
CA ASN A 56 -4.09 -18.72 -13.74
C ASN A 56 -4.40 -18.38 -15.20
N CYS A 57 -3.72 -17.38 -15.79
CA CYS A 57 -4.01 -16.89 -17.13
C CYS A 57 -5.49 -16.50 -17.35
N ASP A 58 -6.16 -16.03 -16.29
CA ASP A 58 -7.55 -15.57 -16.34
C ASP A 58 -7.61 -14.12 -16.84
N THR A 59 -7.59 -13.95 -18.16
CA THR A 59 -7.66 -12.65 -18.85
C THR A 59 -8.93 -11.87 -18.50
N SER A 60 -10.04 -12.56 -18.22
CA SER A 60 -11.33 -11.94 -17.90
C SER A 60 -11.34 -11.29 -16.53
N SER A 61 -10.69 -11.90 -15.54
CA SER A 61 -10.49 -11.30 -14.22
C SER A 61 -9.35 -10.29 -14.23
N TYR A 62 -8.23 -10.59 -14.92
CA TYR A 62 -7.04 -9.74 -14.98
C TYR A 62 -7.38 -8.33 -15.46
N LYS A 63 -8.13 -8.19 -16.57
CA LYS A 63 -8.51 -6.88 -17.12
C LYS A 63 -9.28 -5.98 -16.15
N LYS A 64 -9.96 -6.54 -15.15
CA LYS A 64 -10.79 -5.78 -14.21
C LYS A 64 -9.96 -4.95 -13.24
N PHE A 65 -8.67 -5.22 -13.11
CA PHE A 65 -7.81 -4.52 -12.16
C PHE A 65 -7.15 -3.28 -12.73
N PHE A 66 -7.29 -2.96 -14.01
CA PHE A 66 -6.53 -1.90 -14.66
C PHE A 66 -7.40 -0.72 -15.08
N THR A 67 -6.78 0.45 -15.21
CA THR A 67 -7.37 1.58 -15.93
C THR A 67 -7.07 1.49 -17.43
N ASP A 68 -7.91 2.09 -18.27
CA ASP A 68 -7.70 2.08 -19.73
C ASP A 68 -6.40 2.79 -20.14
N ASP A 69 -6.01 3.82 -19.38
CA ASP A 69 -4.80 4.63 -19.52
C ASP A 69 -3.59 4.05 -18.75
N LEU A 70 -3.54 2.73 -18.55
CA LEU A 70 -2.42 2.04 -17.92
C LEU A 70 -1.08 2.44 -18.57
N GLU A 71 -0.06 2.65 -17.75
CA GLU A 71 1.33 2.68 -18.20
C GLU A 71 2.13 1.62 -17.44
N PHE A 72 2.82 0.77 -18.19
CA PHE A 72 3.73 -0.24 -17.64
C PHE A 72 5.15 0.05 -18.12
N TYR A 73 6.01 0.45 -17.19
CA TYR A 73 7.43 0.64 -17.35
C TYR A 73 8.18 -0.63 -16.95
N HIS A 74 8.96 -1.16 -17.88
CA HIS A 74 9.88 -2.25 -17.64
C HIS A 74 11.30 -1.80 -18.00
N ASP A 75 12.24 -1.89 -17.06
CA ASP A 75 13.64 -1.45 -17.26
C ASP A 75 14.34 -2.05 -18.49
N LYS A 76 14.11 -3.32 -18.80
CA LYS A 76 14.58 -4.00 -20.02
C LYS A 76 13.57 -3.97 -21.19
N GLY A 77 12.27 -4.03 -20.90
CA GLY A 77 11.21 -4.15 -21.90
C GLY A 77 10.69 -2.82 -22.47
N GLY A 78 11.08 -1.68 -21.88
CA GLY A 78 10.61 -0.36 -22.25
C GLY A 78 9.20 -0.04 -21.72
N LEU A 79 8.51 0.86 -22.40
CA LEU A 79 7.19 1.37 -22.00
C LEU A 79 6.07 0.69 -22.80
N THR A 80 5.10 0.11 -22.09
CA THR A 80 3.80 -0.31 -22.63
C THR A 80 2.72 0.67 -22.20
N ILE A 81 1.99 1.24 -23.16
CA ILE A 81 0.89 2.18 -22.92
C ILE A 81 -0.45 1.52 -23.25
N SER A 82 -1.46 1.79 -22.44
CA SER A 82 -2.86 1.34 -22.51
C SER A 82 -3.10 -0.09 -22.06
N LEU A 83 -4.29 -0.32 -21.50
CA LEU A 83 -4.77 -1.65 -21.13
C LEU A 83 -4.80 -2.61 -22.32
N LYS A 84 -5.09 -2.12 -23.53
CA LYS A 84 -5.17 -2.96 -24.73
C LYS A 84 -3.83 -3.66 -25.02
N ASN A 85 -2.73 -2.92 -24.96
CA ASN A 85 -1.40 -3.47 -25.27
C ASN A 85 -0.90 -4.41 -24.17
N GLU A 86 -1.20 -4.10 -22.91
CA GLU A 86 -0.94 -5.01 -21.79
C GLU A 86 -1.72 -6.32 -21.93
N LEU A 87 -3.03 -6.25 -22.23
CA LEU A 87 -3.84 -7.46 -22.40
C LEU A 87 -3.41 -8.31 -23.59
N GLN A 88 -2.94 -7.69 -24.67
CA GLN A 88 -2.36 -8.41 -25.80
C GLN A 88 -1.12 -9.19 -25.35
N SER A 89 -0.18 -8.51 -24.70
CA SER A 89 1.07 -9.12 -24.20
C SER A 89 0.81 -10.23 -23.19
N PHE A 90 -0.10 -10.00 -22.24
CA PHE A 90 -0.50 -11.00 -21.25
C PHE A 90 -1.17 -12.22 -21.90
N THR A 91 -2.07 -11.99 -22.85
CA THR A 91 -2.78 -13.07 -23.56
C THR A 91 -1.80 -13.92 -24.38
N ASP A 92 -0.83 -13.30 -25.05
CA ASP A 92 0.14 -14.03 -25.85
C ASP A 92 1.11 -14.83 -24.99
N ASN A 93 1.57 -14.28 -23.86
CA ASN A 93 2.36 -15.02 -22.88
C ASN A 93 1.61 -16.25 -22.34
N CYS A 94 0.30 -16.11 -22.11
CA CYS A 94 -0.56 -17.19 -21.62
C CYS A 94 -0.88 -18.30 -22.64
N LYS A 95 -0.57 -18.11 -23.93
CA LYS A 95 -0.70 -19.17 -24.94
C LYS A 95 0.51 -20.10 -25.00
N THR A 96 1.63 -19.69 -24.39
CA THR A 96 2.87 -20.46 -24.41
C THR A 96 2.81 -21.66 -23.45
N ASP A 97 3.64 -22.67 -23.69
CA ASP A 97 3.76 -23.84 -22.80
C ASP A 97 4.51 -23.53 -21.49
N LEU A 98 5.11 -22.34 -21.40
CA LEU A 98 5.91 -21.89 -20.28
C LEU A 98 5.38 -20.54 -19.77
N HIS A 99 4.47 -20.59 -18.80
CA HIS A 99 3.87 -19.39 -18.24
C HIS A 99 4.65 -18.89 -17.02
N LEU A 100 4.59 -17.57 -16.81
CA LEU A 100 5.11 -16.97 -15.59
C LEU A 100 4.09 -17.13 -14.46
N ARG A 101 4.55 -17.62 -13.31
CA ARG A 101 3.86 -17.46 -12.04
C ARG A 101 4.55 -16.41 -11.21
N ARG A 102 3.78 -15.45 -10.70
CA ARG A 102 4.20 -14.46 -9.73
C ARG A 102 3.93 -14.91 -8.31
N GLU A 103 4.85 -14.59 -7.41
CA GLU A 103 4.68 -14.63 -5.96
C GLU A 103 5.11 -13.29 -5.33
N LEU A 104 4.33 -12.76 -4.40
CA LEU A 104 4.77 -11.62 -3.58
C LEU A 104 5.78 -12.12 -2.54
N VAL A 105 6.95 -11.51 -2.48
CA VAL A 105 7.94 -11.87 -1.45
C VAL A 105 7.41 -11.45 -0.08
N LYS A 106 7.24 -12.41 0.82
CA LYS A 106 6.72 -12.19 2.18
C LYS A 106 7.53 -11.11 2.89
N GLY A 107 6.83 -10.12 3.46
CA GLY A 107 7.43 -9.02 4.21
C GLY A 107 8.07 -7.93 3.36
N SER A 108 7.96 -7.98 2.03
CA SER A 108 8.48 -6.92 1.15
C SER A 108 7.47 -5.82 0.83
N LEU A 109 6.20 -6.01 1.16
CA LEU A 109 5.13 -5.10 0.76
C LEU A 109 5.12 -3.83 1.62
N GLU A 110 5.15 -2.69 0.97
CA GLU A 110 4.94 -1.38 1.55
C GLU A 110 3.77 -0.68 0.84
N VAL A 111 2.94 0.02 1.61
CA VAL A 111 1.75 0.71 1.08
C VAL A 111 1.67 2.12 1.64
N TYR A 112 1.52 3.10 0.74
CA TYR A 112 1.47 4.52 1.09
C TYR A 112 0.23 5.18 0.44
N PRO A 113 -0.55 5.99 1.18
CA PRO A 113 -1.70 6.68 0.61
C PRO A 113 -1.26 7.80 -0.35
N ILE A 114 -2.02 7.98 -1.43
CA ILE A 114 -1.99 9.15 -2.30
C ILE A 114 -3.27 9.94 -2.02
N LYS A 115 -3.11 11.16 -1.50
CA LYS A 115 -4.24 12.02 -1.12
C LYS A 115 -5.21 12.20 -2.28
N ASP A 116 -6.50 11.97 -2.00
CA ASP A 116 -7.64 12.15 -2.91
C ASP A 116 -7.54 11.35 -4.24
N TYR A 117 -6.73 10.30 -4.27
CA TYR A 117 -6.47 9.52 -5.49
C TYR A 117 -6.42 8.01 -5.26
N GLY A 118 -5.60 7.54 -4.30
CA GLY A 118 -5.43 6.10 -4.09
C GLY A 118 -4.21 5.72 -3.26
N ALA A 119 -3.37 4.82 -3.76
CA ALA A 119 -2.21 4.30 -3.02
C ALA A 119 -1.03 3.92 -3.92
N ILE A 120 0.17 4.08 -3.37
CA ILE A 120 1.40 3.49 -3.89
C ILE A 120 1.60 2.15 -3.17
N GLU A 121 1.89 1.12 -3.95
CA GLU A 121 2.31 -0.20 -3.48
C GLU A 121 3.72 -0.48 -3.98
N ILE A 122 4.62 -0.88 -3.08
CA ILE A 122 6.02 -1.19 -3.40
C ILE A 122 6.33 -2.56 -2.84
N GLY A 123 7.18 -3.33 -3.52
CA GLY A 123 7.73 -4.55 -2.93
C GLY A 123 8.61 -5.32 -3.88
N LYS A 124 8.64 -6.65 -3.71
CA LYS A 124 9.36 -7.57 -4.59
C LYS A 124 8.45 -8.70 -5.08
N HIS A 125 8.49 -8.96 -6.38
CA HIS A 125 7.93 -10.16 -7.00
C HIS A 125 9.02 -11.21 -7.10
N ARG A 126 8.68 -12.47 -6.85
CA ARG A 126 9.44 -13.61 -7.34
C ARG A 126 8.66 -14.25 -8.47
N PHE A 127 9.31 -14.43 -9.62
CA PHE A 127 8.73 -15.12 -10.75
C PHE A 127 9.27 -16.54 -10.86
N TYR A 128 8.40 -17.44 -11.29
CA TYR A 128 8.71 -18.81 -11.63
C TYR A 128 8.28 -19.08 -13.06
N HIS A 129 9.14 -19.72 -13.84
CA HIS A 129 8.74 -20.36 -15.08
C HIS A 129 8.02 -21.65 -14.73
N ARG A 130 6.74 -21.75 -15.09
CA ARG A 130 5.89 -22.90 -14.81
C ARG A 130 5.49 -23.60 -16.11
N THR A 131 5.76 -24.90 -16.20
CA THR A 131 5.33 -25.72 -17.34
C THR A 131 3.84 -26.07 -17.24
N LYS A 132 3.25 -26.60 -18.32
CA LYS A 132 1.86 -27.10 -18.32
C LYS A 132 1.62 -28.21 -17.30
N GLU A 133 2.64 -29.00 -17.00
CA GLU A 133 2.63 -30.08 -16.00
C GLU A 133 2.78 -29.55 -14.57
N GLY A 134 2.92 -28.24 -14.38
CA GLY A 134 3.03 -27.58 -13.07
C GLY A 134 4.44 -27.56 -12.48
N ILE A 135 5.46 -27.94 -13.26
CA ILE A 135 6.86 -27.91 -12.81
C ILE A 135 7.33 -26.44 -12.79
N GLU A 136 7.89 -26.00 -11.67
CA GLU A 136 8.35 -24.63 -11.48
C GLU A 136 9.86 -24.51 -11.37
N LYS A 137 10.42 -23.50 -12.03
CA LYS A 137 11.80 -23.06 -11.85
C LYS A 137 11.83 -21.57 -11.55
N ILE A 138 12.67 -21.15 -10.61
CA ILE A 138 12.83 -19.73 -10.28
C ILE A 138 13.33 -18.98 -11.53
N GLY A 139 12.58 -17.96 -11.94
CA GLY A 139 12.94 -17.05 -13.03
C GLY A 139 13.62 -15.77 -12.54
N GLY A 140 13.44 -15.39 -11.27
CA GLY A 140 14.14 -14.27 -10.63
C GLY A 140 13.32 -13.57 -9.56
N THR A 141 13.90 -12.57 -8.90
CA THR A 141 13.23 -11.73 -7.91
C THR A 141 13.49 -10.26 -8.24
N TYR A 142 12.43 -9.52 -8.53
CA TYR A 142 12.49 -8.15 -9.07
C TYR A 142 11.67 -7.19 -8.22
N LYS A 143 12.01 -5.92 -8.28
CA LYS A 143 11.31 -4.87 -7.52
C LYS A 143 10.17 -4.31 -8.35
N PHE A 144 9.14 -3.83 -7.66
CA PHE A 144 8.04 -3.16 -8.32
C PHE A 144 7.58 -1.91 -7.57
N VAL A 145 6.95 -1.02 -8.33
CA VAL A 145 6.08 0.03 -7.83
C VAL A 145 4.77 -0.02 -8.60
N HIS A 146 3.66 0.02 -7.88
CA HIS A 146 2.31 0.04 -8.39
C HIS A 146 1.61 1.31 -7.90
N VAL A 147 0.85 1.95 -8.79
CA VAL A 147 -0.03 3.07 -8.44
C VAL A 147 -1.47 2.64 -8.61
N TRP A 148 -2.16 2.47 -7.50
CA TRP A 148 -3.57 2.13 -7.45
C TRP A 148 -4.42 3.40 -7.33
N GLN A 149 -5.43 3.51 -8.19
CA GLN A 149 -6.52 4.47 -8.10
C GLN A 149 -7.69 3.87 -7.33
N LYS A 150 -8.27 4.62 -6.39
CA LYS A 150 -9.56 4.25 -5.77
C LYS A 150 -10.69 4.82 -6.62
N LYS A 151 -11.40 3.96 -7.35
CA LYS A 151 -12.61 4.32 -8.11
C LYS A 151 -13.87 3.79 -7.40
N ASN A 152 -15.04 4.23 -7.86
CA ASN A 152 -16.34 3.82 -7.31
C ASN A 152 -16.53 2.29 -7.38
N GLU A 153 -16.06 1.68 -8.46
CA GLU A 153 -16.10 0.23 -8.70
C GLU A 153 -14.98 -0.56 -7.99
N GLY A 154 -14.08 0.12 -7.28
CA GLY A 154 -12.96 -0.51 -6.55
C GLY A 154 -11.58 0.02 -6.95
N TRP A 155 -10.54 -0.72 -6.55
CA TRP A 155 -9.16 -0.38 -6.83
C TRP A 155 -8.76 -0.73 -8.27
N LYS A 156 -8.12 0.22 -8.96
CA LYS A 156 -7.62 0.06 -10.34
C LYS A 156 -6.16 0.45 -10.42
N LEU A 157 -5.31 -0.42 -10.92
CA LEU A 157 -3.90 -0.20 -11.17
C LEU A 157 -3.73 0.67 -12.42
N SER A 158 -3.13 1.84 -12.25
CA SER A 158 -2.91 2.80 -13.34
C SER A 158 -1.47 2.85 -13.80
N ARG A 159 -0.50 2.57 -12.91
CA ARG A 159 0.92 2.52 -13.25
C ARG A 159 1.57 1.27 -12.69
N VAL A 160 2.40 0.64 -13.50
CA VAL A 160 3.23 -0.50 -13.13
C VAL A 160 4.67 -0.17 -13.48
N ILE A 161 5.57 -0.27 -12.51
CA ILE A 161 7.00 -0.08 -12.71
C ILE A 161 7.66 -1.36 -12.23
N SER A 162 8.24 -2.14 -13.15
CA SER A 162 8.98 -3.36 -12.84
C SER A 162 10.46 -3.15 -13.19
N TYR A 163 11.34 -3.37 -12.21
CA TYR A 163 12.74 -2.98 -12.35
C TYR A 163 13.71 -3.81 -11.50
N GLY A 164 15.00 -3.68 -11.81
CA GLY A 164 16.08 -4.46 -11.21
C GLY A 164 16.15 -5.86 -11.79
N HIS A 165 15.82 -6.01 -13.08
CA HIS A 165 16.03 -7.26 -13.80
C HIS A 165 17.51 -7.34 -14.19
N ASP A 166 18.30 -8.10 -13.45
CA ASP A 166 19.71 -8.38 -13.78
C ASP A 166 19.83 -9.36 -14.96
#